data_AF-A0A662FGU8-F1
#
_entry.id   AF-A0A662FGU8-F1
#
_cell.length_a   1.000
_cell.length_b   1.000
_cell.length_c   1.000
_cell.angle_alpha   90.00
_cell.angle_beta   90.00
_cell.angle_gamma   90.00
#
_symmetry.space_group_name_H-M   'P 1'
#
loop_
_entity.id
_entity.type
_entity.pdbx_description
1 polymer ?
#
loop_
_entity_poly.entity_id
_entity_poly.type
_entity_poly.pdbx_seq_one_letter_code
_entity_poly.pdbx_strand_id
1 'polypeptide(L)'
;FPRITYTEALKLLKEKFNLEIEWGKDLRTIEEDKLSTLFDTPVIVTHYPKKVKAFYMKEDPKNPKVVEGADFIAPEKYGEIIGLSQREENIEKLKENLIRDGEQDLSEYEFYFDTRRYGSVPHGGFGVGVERVITWICGLENIKDAIPFPRTMLRWKP
;
A
#
# COMPACT_ATOMS: atom_id res chain seq x y z
N PHE A 1 -16.34 2.87 5.32
CA PHE A 1 -15.66 2.69 4.03
C PHE A 1 -15.89 1.27 3.52
N PRO A 2 -16.33 1.10 2.26
CA PRO A 2 -16.39 -0.19 1.59
C PRO A 2 -15.05 -0.93 1.73
N ARG A 3 -15.11 -2.25 1.93
CA ARG A 3 -13.92 -3.10 2.10
C ARG A 3 -14.00 -4.25 1.11
N ILE A 4 -12.94 -4.41 0.34
CA ILE A 4 -12.80 -5.49 -0.62
C ILE A 4 -11.39 -6.07 -0.52
N THR A 5 -11.23 -7.33 -0.89
CA THR A 5 -9.93 -7.95 -1.10
C THR A 5 -9.36 -7.54 -2.45
N TYR A 6 -8.04 -7.62 -2.61
CA TYR A 6 -7.36 -7.46 -3.89
C TYR A 6 -7.99 -8.35 -4.98
N THR A 7 -8.31 -9.60 -4.64
CA THR A 7 -8.94 -10.55 -5.58
C THR A 7 -10.34 -10.09 -6.02
N GLU A 8 -11.12 -9.49 -5.13
CA GLU A 8 -12.42 -8.89 -5.47
C GLU A 8 -12.24 -7.61 -6.30
N ALA A 9 -11.24 -6.79 -5.99
CA ALA A 9 -10.91 -5.63 -6.81
C ALA A 9 -10.59 -6.04 -8.26
N LEU A 10 -9.82 -7.11 -8.49
CA LEU A 10 -9.56 -7.63 -9.83
C LEU A 10 -10.86 -8.07 -10.55
N LYS A 11 -11.77 -8.73 -9.84
CA LYS A 11 -13.07 -9.13 -10.39
C LYS A 11 -13.90 -7.91 -10.81
N LEU A 12 -14.00 -6.90 -9.96
CA LEU A 12 -14.71 -5.65 -10.27
C LEU A 12 -14.08 -4.94 -11.48
N LEU A 13 -12.76 -4.86 -11.55
CA LEU A 13 -12.04 -4.24 -12.67
C LEU A 13 -12.30 -4.97 -13.99
N LYS A 14 -12.32 -6.31 -13.97
CA LYS A 14 -12.68 -7.13 -15.13
C LYS A 14 -14.14 -6.93 -15.53
N GLU A 15 -15.08 -7.02 -14.59
CA GLU A 15 -16.52 -6.96 -14.85
C GLU A 15 -17.01 -5.58 -15.31
N LYS A 16 -16.47 -4.50 -14.73
CA LYS A 16 -16.95 -3.13 -15.00
C LYS A 16 -16.19 -2.41 -16.10
N PHE A 17 -14.92 -2.77 -16.31
CA PHE A 17 -14.04 -2.04 -17.24
C PHE A 17 -13.36 -2.93 -18.27
N ASN A 18 -13.65 -4.24 -18.29
CA ASN A 18 -12.97 -5.23 -19.14
C ASN A 18 -11.44 -5.19 -18.97
N LEU A 19 -10.98 -4.83 -17.77
CA LEU A 19 -9.56 -4.71 -17.44
C LEU A 19 -9.09 -6.03 -16.83
N GLU A 20 -8.54 -6.90 -17.66
CA GLU A 20 -8.00 -8.19 -17.23
C GLU A 20 -6.58 -8.01 -16.69
N ILE A 21 -6.43 -8.27 -15.39
CA ILE A 21 -5.19 -8.07 -14.66
C ILE A 21 -4.73 -9.43 -14.13
N GLU A 22 -3.47 -9.77 -14.41
CA GLU A 22 -2.86 -10.97 -13.87
C GLU A 22 -2.81 -10.90 -12.33
N TRP A 23 -3.26 -11.97 -11.67
CA TRP A 23 -3.20 -12.05 -10.22
C TRP A 23 -1.75 -11.95 -9.75
N GLY A 24 -1.49 -10.99 -8.85
CA GLY A 24 -0.15 -10.73 -8.40
C GLY A 24 0.51 -9.50 -9.01
N LYS A 25 -0.10 -8.84 -10.00
CA LYS A 25 0.31 -7.49 -10.41
C LYS A 25 -0.17 -6.48 -9.37
N ASP A 26 0.68 -5.51 -9.02
CA ASP A 26 0.29 -4.41 -8.14
C ASP A 26 -0.83 -3.56 -8.78
N LEU A 27 -1.70 -2.99 -7.95
CA LEU A 27 -2.66 -1.99 -8.42
C LEU A 27 -1.91 -0.66 -8.51
N ARG A 28 -1.89 -0.03 -9.68
CA ARG A 28 -1.24 1.25 -9.90
C ARG A 28 -2.29 2.26 -10.35
N THR A 29 -1.86 3.42 -10.83
CA THR A 29 -2.74 4.54 -11.19
C THR A 29 -3.94 4.14 -12.06
N ILE A 30 -3.76 3.34 -13.12
CA ILE A 30 -4.86 2.99 -14.02
C ILE A 30 -5.91 2.14 -13.30
N GLU A 31 -5.47 1.15 -12.54
CA GLU A 31 -6.35 0.25 -11.79
C GLU A 31 -7.05 0.99 -10.64
N GLU A 32 -6.31 1.79 -9.88
CA GLU A 32 -6.84 2.61 -8.77
C GLU A 32 -7.85 3.63 -9.27
N ASP A 33 -7.56 4.35 -10.36
CA ASP A 33 -8.47 5.33 -10.95
C ASP A 33 -9.80 4.68 -11.30
N LYS A 34 -9.77 3.54 -12.00
CA LYS A 34 -10.99 2.82 -12.37
C LYS A 34 -11.74 2.32 -11.14
N LEU A 35 -11.04 1.72 -10.19
CA LEU A 35 -11.64 1.22 -8.97
C LEU A 35 -12.29 2.35 -8.15
N SER A 36 -11.65 3.52 -8.07
CA SER A 36 -12.14 4.68 -7.34
C SER A 36 -13.48 5.19 -7.86
N THR A 37 -13.74 5.06 -9.18
CA THR A 37 -15.01 5.50 -9.79
C THR A 37 -16.21 4.64 -9.43
N LEU A 38 -16.01 3.49 -8.79
CA LEU A 38 -17.09 2.60 -8.36
C LEU A 38 -17.65 2.96 -6.98
N PHE A 39 -17.05 3.91 -6.27
CA PHE A 39 -17.40 4.24 -4.89
C PHE A 39 -17.47 5.75 -4.67
N ASP A 40 -18.45 6.19 -3.88
CA ASP A 40 -18.59 7.61 -3.47
C ASP A 40 -17.77 7.96 -2.20
N THR A 41 -17.12 6.96 -1.60
CA THR A 41 -16.27 7.12 -0.41
C THR A 41 -14.99 6.32 -0.59
N PRO A 42 -13.92 6.61 0.17
CA PRO A 42 -12.70 5.81 0.10
C PRO A 42 -12.99 4.31 0.22
N VAL A 43 -12.42 3.53 -0.69
CA VAL A 43 -12.48 2.06 -0.67
C VAL A 43 -11.21 1.51 -0.05
N ILE A 44 -11.37 0.53 0.83
CA ILE A 44 -10.25 -0.15 1.48
C ILE A 44 -10.03 -1.45 0.72
N VAL A 45 -8.87 -1.58 0.08
CA VAL A 45 -8.44 -2.81 -0.58
C VAL A 45 -7.49 -3.54 0.35
N THR A 46 -7.76 -4.82 0.61
CA THR A 46 -7.02 -5.64 1.59
C THR A 46 -6.40 -6.87 0.94
N HIS A 47 -5.53 -7.59 1.65
CA HIS A 47 -5.02 -8.90 1.21
C HIS A 47 -4.27 -8.83 -0.14
N TYR A 48 -3.37 -7.86 -0.27
CA TYR A 48 -2.53 -7.74 -1.45
C TYR A 48 -1.55 -8.93 -1.57
N PRO A 49 -1.13 -9.30 -2.79
CA PRO A 49 -0.15 -10.36 -3.00
C PRO A 49 1.19 -10.03 -2.32
N LYS A 50 1.75 -11.00 -1.57
CA LYS A 50 3.02 -10.84 -0.84
C LYS A 50 4.18 -10.38 -1.73
N LYS A 51 4.17 -10.76 -3.01
CA LYS A 51 5.25 -10.47 -3.97
C LYS A 51 5.32 -9.00 -4.43
N VAL A 52 4.28 -8.21 -4.21
CA VAL A 52 4.24 -6.78 -4.58
C VAL A 52 4.22 -5.85 -3.37
N LYS A 53 4.35 -6.40 -2.16
CA LYS A 53 4.31 -5.65 -0.91
C LYS A 53 5.63 -5.82 -0.15
N ALA A 54 5.91 -4.83 0.70
CA ALA A 54 7.17 -4.70 1.40
C ALA A 54 7.47 -5.88 2.35
N PHE A 55 8.76 -6.18 2.54
CA PHE A 55 9.26 -7.30 3.33
C PHE A 55 8.69 -7.40 4.76
N TYR A 56 8.34 -6.27 5.37
CA TYR A 56 7.90 -6.17 6.75
C TYR A 56 6.42 -6.51 6.97
N MET A 57 5.64 -6.65 5.90
CA MET A 57 4.20 -6.89 6.04
C MET A 57 3.94 -8.33 6.46
N LYS A 58 3.10 -8.52 7.48
CA LYS A 58 2.75 -9.84 7.99
C LYS A 58 1.97 -10.63 6.94
N GLU A 59 2.30 -11.91 6.78
CA GLU A 59 1.54 -12.82 5.92
C GLU A 59 0.18 -13.16 6.54
N ASP A 60 -0.84 -13.32 5.70
CA ASP A 60 -2.12 -13.86 6.16
C ASP A 60 -1.93 -15.31 6.64
N PRO A 61 -2.36 -15.65 7.87
CA PRO A 61 -2.13 -16.98 8.45
C PRO A 61 -2.92 -18.10 7.76
N LYS A 62 -3.99 -17.76 7.04
CA LYS A 62 -4.83 -18.69 6.26
C LYS A 62 -4.40 -18.76 4.79
N ASN A 63 -3.81 -17.69 4.26
CA ASN A 63 -3.34 -17.62 2.88
C ASN A 63 -1.97 -16.92 2.78
N PRO A 64 -0.85 -17.66 2.89
CA PRO A 64 0.50 -17.09 2.83
C PRO A 64 0.87 -16.39 1.50
N LYS A 65 0.02 -16.46 0.46
CA LYS A 65 0.21 -15.72 -0.79
C LYS A 65 -0.11 -14.23 -0.68
N VAL A 66 -0.82 -13.82 0.37
CA VAL A 66 -1.23 -12.43 0.61
C VAL A 66 -0.74 -11.94 1.97
N VAL A 67 -0.77 -10.63 2.17
CA VAL A 67 -0.35 -9.98 3.42
C VAL A 67 -1.53 -9.33 4.14
N GLU A 68 -1.43 -9.24 5.46
CA GLU A 68 -2.31 -8.49 6.37
C GLU A 68 -2.03 -6.98 6.24
N GLY A 69 -2.39 -6.44 5.09
CA GLY A 69 -2.22 -5.04 4.73
C GLY A 69 -3.40 -4.51 3.94
N ALA A 70 -3.52 -3.20 3.90
CA ALA A 70 -4.57 -2.53 3.19
C ALA A 70 -4.15 -1.16 2.66
N ASP A 71 -4.74 -0.79 1.54
CA ASP A 71 -4.60 0.54 0.95
C ASP A 71 -5.98 1.20 0.91
N PHE A 72 -6.04 2.49 1.23
CA PHE A 72 -7.26 3.29 1.14
C PHE A 72 -7.16 4.11 -0.14
N ILE A 73 -8.03 3.81 -1.10
CA ILE A 73 -8.09 4.51 -2.37
C ILE A 73 -9.22 5.54 -2.26
N ALA A 74 -8.87 6.82 -2.36
CA ALA A 74 -9.82 7.91 -2.40
C ALA A 74 -10.69 7.81 -3.67
N PRO A 75 -11.96 8.25 -3.61
CA PRO A 75 -12.83 8.28 -4.77
C PRO A 75 -12.35 9.32 -5.78
N GLU A 76 -13.08 9.50 -6.89
CA GLU A 76 -12.85 10.62 -7.83
C GLU A 76 -11.44 10.64 -8.48
N LYS A 77 -10.74 9.50 -8.50
CA LYS A 77 -9.39 9.33 -9.09
C LYS A 77 -8.26 10.04 -8.34
N TYR A 78 -8.40 10.23 -7.02
CA TYR A 78 -7.30 10.76 -6.20
C TYR A 78 -6.30 9.69 -5.74
N GLY A 79 -6.58 8.40 -6.00
CA GLY A 79 -5.68 7.28 -5.76
C GLY A 79 -5.48 6.95 -4.28
N GLU A 80 -4.43 6.19 -3.96
CA GLU A 80 -4.11 5.81 -2.58
C GLU A 80 -3.82 7.04 -1.67
N ILE A 81 -4.51 7.14 -0.55
CA ILE A 81 -4.29 8.17 0.50
C ILE A 81 -3.69 7.60 1.80
N ILE A 82 -3.90 6.31 2.08
CA ILE A 82 -3.37 5.62 3.26
C ILE A 82 -2.89 4.23 2.86
N GLY A 83 -1.68 3.88 3.27
CA GLY A 83 -1.14 2.53 3.18
C GLY A 83 -0.88 1.99 4.59
N LEU A 84 -1.38 0.79 4.90
CA LEU A 84 -1.28 0.19 6.23
C LEU A 84 -0.96 -1.30 6.20
N SER A 85 -0.33 -1.79 7.27
CA SER A 85 -0.22 -3.23 7.47
C SER A 85 -0.01 -3.59 8.93
N GLN A 86 -0.38 -4.82 9.27
CA GLN A 86 0.24 -5.51 10.39
C GLN A 86 1.71 -5.80 10.03
N ARG A 87 2.58 -5.68 11.02
CA ARG A 87 4.02 -5.91 10.84
C ARG A 87 4.37 -7.32 11.27
N GLU A 88 5.28 -7.94 10.52
CA GLU A 88 5.78 -9.26 10.84
C GLU A 88 6.60 -9.23 12.14
N GLU A 89 6.28 -10.16 13.03
CA GLU A 89 6.96 -10.35 14.32
C GLU A 89 8.03 -11.43 14.28
N ASN A 90 8.02 -12.31 13.27
CA ASN A 90 9.01 -13.38 13.11
C ASN A 90 10.27 -12.87 12.38
N ILE A 91 11.40 -12.90 13.08
CA ILE A 91 12.70 -12.43 12.58
C ILE A 91 13.16 -13.22 11.35
N GLU A 92 13.00 -14.54 11.36
CA GLU A 92 13.48 -15.38 10.26
C GLU A 92 12.67 -15.09 8.98
N LYS A 93 11.35 -14.92 9.09
CA LYS A 93 10.53 -14.47 7.96
C LYS A 93 10.94 -13.09 7.44
N LEU A 94 11.27 -12.14 8.32
CA LEU A 94 11.75 -10.82 7.92
C LEU A 94 13.06 -10.91 7.13
N LYS A 95 14.02 -11.72 7.60
CA LYS A 95 15.29 -11.95 6.91
C LYS A 95 15.09 -12.63 5.55
N GLU A 96 14.25 -13.67 5.49
CA GLU A 96 13.89 -14.34 4.25
C GLU A 96 13.27 -13.37 3.23
N ASN A 97 12.36 -12.50 3.68
CA ASN A 97 11.71 -11.51 2.82
C ASN A 97 12.69 -10.42 2.35
N LEU A 98 13.63 -9.98 3.20
CA LEU A 98 14.67 -9.02 2.81
C LEU A 98 15.59 -9.59 1.73
N ILE A 99 16.07 -10.82 1.92
CA ILE A 99 16.90 -11.52 0.92
C ILE A 99 16.13 -11.67 -0.40
N ARG A 100 14.84 -12.05 -0.33
CA ARG A 100 13.96 -12.14 -1.50
C ARG A 100 13.85 -10.81 -2.24
N ASP A 101 13.79 -9.70 -1.51
CA ASP A 101 13.66 -8.34 -2.08
C ASP A 101 15.00 -7.77 -2.58
N GLY A 102 16.08 -8.56 -2.48
CA GLY A 102 17.40 -8.23 -3.01
C GLY A 102 18.34 -7.56 -2.01
N GLU A 103 17.98 -7.52 -0.73
CA GLU A 103 18.85 -7.00 0.31
C GLU A 103 20.02 -7.96 0.55
N GLN A 104 21.25 -7.42 0.52
CA GLN A 104 22.47 -8.21 0.64
C GLN A 104 23.07 -8.14 2.03
N ASP A 105 22.89 -7.01 2.72
CA ASP A 105 23.43 -6.79 4.05
C ASP A 105 22.32 -6.66 5.09
N LEU A 106 22.06 -7.75 5.80
CA LEU A 106 21.06 -7.77 6.86
C LEU A 106 21.52 -7.05 8.14
N SER A 107 22.80 -6.73 8.27
CA SER A 107 23.33 -6.09 9.48
C SER A 107 22.82 -4.65 9.66
N GLU A 108 22.49 -3.96 8.57
CA GLU A 108 21.84 -2.65 8.56
C GLU A 108 20.44 -2.66 9.21
N TYR A 109 19.80 -3.85 9.29
CA TYR A 109 18.47 -4.05 9.87
C TYR A 109 18.52 -4.61 11.29
N GLU A 110 19.69 -4.75 11.89
CA GLU A 110 19.83 -5.38 13.20
C GLU A 110 19.02 -4.66 14.28
N PHE A 111 19.01 -3.32 14.26
CA PHE A 111 18.18 -2.51 15.14
C PHE A 111 16.67 -2.80 14.96
N TYR A 112 16.24 -3.15 13.75
CA TYR A 112 14.85 -3.48 13.44
C TYR A 112 14.49 -4.91 13.88
N PHE A 113 15.45 -5.84 13.83
CA PHE A 113 15.29 -7.18 14.39
C PHE A 113 15.28 -7.17 15.92
N ASP A 114 16.03 -6.26 16.56
CA ASP A 114 16.02 -6.11 18.01
C ASP A 114 14.64 -5.78 18.58
N THR A 115 13.83 -5.04 17.83
CA THR A 115 12.43 -4.78 18.23
C THR A 115 11.57 -6.05 18.26
N ARG A 116 12.05 -7.16 17.68
CA ARG A 116 11.42 -8.49 17.77
C ARG A 116 12.11 -9.40 18.80
N ARG A 117 13.40 -9.21 19.08
CA ARG A 117 14.13 -10.00 20.08
C ARG A 117 13.72 -9.63 21.51
N TYR A 118 13.50 -8.35 21.76
CA TYR A 118 13.32 -7.81 23.10
C TYR A 118 11.87 -7.36 23.34
N GLY A 119 10.97 -8.33 23.50
CA GLY A 119 9.57 -8.06 23.87
C GLY A 119 8.65 -7.76 22.69
N SER A 120 8.78 -8.52 21.60
CA SER A 120 7.88 -8.41 20.44
C SER A 120 6.41 -8.59 20.82
N VAL A 121 5.55 -7.77 20.23
CA VAL A 121 4.09 -7.89 20.33
C VAL A 121 3.49 -7.73 18.94
N PRO A 122 2.29 -8.30 18.68
CA PRO A 122 1.55 -8.00 17.47
C PRO A 122 1.31 -6.48 17.36
N HIS A 123 1.78 -5.88 16.27
CA HIS A 123 1.68 -4.44 16.04
C HIS A 123 1.41 -4.13 14.57
N GLY A 124 0.82 -2.98 14.32
CA GLY A 124 0.52 -2.48 12.99
C GLY A 124 0.73 -0.98 12.92
N GLY A 125 0.75 -0.45 11.71
CA GLY A 125 0.86 0.98 11.50
C GLY A 125 0.43 1.35 10.09
N PHE A 126 0.33 2.65 9.87
CA PHE A 126 -0.08 3.21 8.59
C PHE A 126 0.69 4.49 8.30
N GLY A 127 0.79 4.83 7.02
CA GLY A 127 1.23 6.13 6.54
C GLY A 127 0.09 6.84 5.85
N VAL A 128 0.03 8.16 5.98
CA VAL A 128 -0.96 9.00 5.29
C VAL A 128 -0.22 9.98 4.40
N GLY A 129 -0.59 10.03 3.12
CA GLY A 129 -0.14 11.08 2.21
C GLY A 129 -0.93 12.35 2.44
N VAL A 130 -0.45 13.23 3.33
CA VAL A 130 -1.18 14.45 3.73
C VAL A 130 -1.54 15.31 2.52
N GLU A 131 -0.60 15.53 1.60
CA GLU A 131 -0.85 16.29 0.37
C GLU A 131 -1.89 15.62 -0.52
N ARG A 132 -1.92 14.27 -0.61
CA ARG A 132 -2.97 13.56 -1.37
C ARG A 132 -4.35 13.73 -0.72
N VAL A 133 -4.41 13.68 0.62
CA VAL A 133 -5.66 13.93 1.36
C VAL A 133 -6.16 15.36 1.13
N ILE A 134 -5.28 16.36 1.18
CA ILE A 134 -5.63 17.76 0.87
C ILE A 134 -6.09 17.89 -0.57
N THR A 135 -5.37 17.27 -1.52
CA THR A 135 -5.73 17.29 -2.95
C THR A 135 -7.15 16.76 -3.15
N TRP A 136 -7.49 15.63 -2.53
CA TRP A 136 -8.84 15.06 -2.58
C TRP A 136 -9.90 15.97 -1.95
N ILE A 137 -9.70 16.39 -0.69
CA ILE A 137 -10.69 17.18 0.05
C ILE A 137 -10.96 18.53 -0.63
N CYS A 138 -9.92 19.17 -1.18
CA CYS A 138 -10.03 20.47 -1.84
C CYS A 138 -10.35 20.39 -3.34
N GLY A 139 -10.44 19.19 -3.92
CA GLY A 139 -10.74 19.02 -5.34
C GLY A 139 -9.62 19.53 -6.27
N LEU A 140 -8.36 19.42 -5.87
CA LEU A 140 -7.24 20.01 -6.62
C LEU A 140 -6.83 19.12 -7.80
N GLU A 141 -6.54 19.71 -8.95
CA GLU A 141 -6.10 18.94 -10.13
C GLU A 141 -4.67 18.37 -9.98
N ASN A 142 -3.82 19.03 -9.18
CA ASN A 142 -2.43 18.64 -9.02
C ASN A 142 -2.02 18.62 -7.55
N ILE A 143 -1.33 17.54 -7.13
CA ILE A 143 -0.78 17.41 -5.78
C ILE A 143 0.20 18.53 -5.40
N LYS A 144 0.81 19.19 -6.39
CA LYS A 144 1.71 20.33 -6.17
C LYS A 144 1.00 21.53 -5.54
N ASP A 145 -0.31 21.64 -5.72
CA ASP A 145 -1.11 22.74 -5.19
C ASP A 145 -1.53 22.49 -3.73
N ALA A 146 -1.31 21.27 -3.22
CA ALA A 146 -1.56 20.90 -1.84
C ALA A 146 -0.41 21.27 -0.89
N ILE A 147 0.70 21.83 -1.39
CA ILE A 147 1.86 22.22 -0.59
C ILE A 147 2.42 23.58 -1.05
N PRO A 148 2.88 24.48 -0.14
CA PRO A 148 3.28 25.84 -0.53
C PRO A 148 4.44 25.93 -1.53
N PHE A 149 5.47 25.10 -1.36
CA PHE A 149 6.67 25.11 -2.21
C PHE A 149 7.00 23.69 -2.68
N PRO A 150 6.25 23.15 -3.67
CA PRO A 150 6.39 21.76 -4.09
C PRO A 150 7.79 21.48 -4.62
N ARG A 151 8.28 20.27 -4.32
CA ARG A 151 9.56 19.75 -4.83
C ARG A 151 9.29 18.60 -5.78
N THR A 152 9.84 18.71 -6.98
CA THR A 152 9.69 17.73 -8.07
C THR A 152 11.01 17.61 -8.81
N MET A 153 11.16 16.62 -9.69
CA MET A 153 12.38 16.47 -10.50
C MET A 153 12.74 17.75 -11.29
N LEU A 154 11.74 18.55 -11.68
CA LEU A 154 11.91 19.78 -12.46
C LEU A 154 11.91 21.06 -11.60
N ARG A 155 11.53 20.99 -10.32
CA ARG A 155 11.41 22.14 -9.42
C ARG A 155 12.01 21.82 -8.06
N TRP A 156 13.18 22.38 -7.77
CA TRP A 156 13.91 22.17 -6.50
C TRP A 156 14.14 23.46 -5.70
N LYS A 157 13.77 24.62 -6.27
CA LYS A 157 13.83 25.94 -5.64
C LYS A 157 12.44 26.61 -5.67
N PRO A 158 12.17 27.59 -4.79
CA PRO A 158 10.95 28.40 -4.84
C PRO A 158 10.69 28.96 -6.23
#